data_AF-A0A524LWH4-F1
#
_entry.id   AF-A0A524LWH4-F1
#
_cell.length_a   1.000
_cell.length_b   1.000
_cell.length_c   1.000
_cell.angle_alpha   90.00
_cell.angle_beta   90.00
_cell.angle_gamma   90.00
#
_symmetry.space_group_name_H-M   'P 1'
#
loop_
_entity.id
_entity.type
_entity.pdbx_description
1 polymer ?
#
loop_
_entity_poly.entity_id
_entity_poly.type
_entity_poly.pdbx_seq_one_letter_code
_entity_poly.pdbx_strand_id
1 'polypeptide(L)'
;MAEKKAQETQVETGSVDQLMGLLESEEQKGALQEFFSRLGKEHEVFRVTGAVIDSYVAEIDKVLSAQIDEILHNNEFQSLESTWRGLHFLVQNTQFTKPVKIEVLDASKEDLFEDLDEAASGEGYEKDSAFWHHVYWNAYDKVGGHPYTSIISDYQFGNTGQDIKMLRHISVLSEMAQVPFIGNASAKFFGSESFEEVMNNRFLSDIINEDTKYTSWRSFREDDRSKYIGLTLPRFLGRLPYGMETDPTKNFNYTENTYRDGKDHSLWVSASFGLASNMVRSFEEWGWSVKIVGVDSGGKVANLPTPTYKEHGQSKLKVPVEASVGQAKDQELCDLGFIPLAHWDRTDYACFFEVPSTQKPIEIKNDPEATANSSIGARLQYNMLVTRIAHYLKFRQLRFVGRNAGAGEIKNDLSSWLDTLVSDFPNPAESVVAVRPLRSYNLEVHELEDRPGVFQITAEFRPHVSIVGMDINLKLVAYHSGEEA
;
A
#
# COMPACT_ATOMS: atom_id res chain seq x y z
N MET A 1 33.64 10.86 81.60
CA MET A 1 34.18 9.68 80.90
C MET A 1 33.03 8.97 80.22
N ALA A 2 32.87 9.17 78.92
CA ALA A 2 32.04 8.34 78.05
C ALA A 2 32.69 8.42 76.67
N GLU A 3 33.44 7.38 76.33
CA GLU A 3 34.21 7.26 75.10
C GLU A 3 33.27 7.15 73.89
N LYS A 4 33.43 8.07 72.94
CA LYS A 4 32.92 7.92 71.57
C LYS A 4 33.73 6.82 70.89
N LYS A 5 33.12 5.65 70.63
CA LYS A 5 33.65 4.68 69.67
C LYS A 5 33.52 5.27 68.27
N ALA A 6 34.65 5.71 67.70
CA ALA A 6 34.79 5.86 66.27
C ALA A 6 34.78 4.46 65.64
N GLN A 7 33.78 4.17 64.81
CA GLN A 7 33.85 3.04 63.89
C GLN A 7 34.84 3.43 62.79
N GLU A 8 36.05 2.87 62.86
CA GLU A 8 36.98 2.84 61.74
C GLU A 8 36.38 1.95 60.66
N THR A 9 35.90 2.57 59.58
CA THR A 9 35.60 1.88 58.33
C THR A 9 36.94 1.41 57.76
N GLN A 10 37.26 0.12 57.92
CA GLN A 10 38.41 -0.49 57.23
C GLN A 10 38.20 -0.35 55.72
N VAL A 11 39.01 0.50 55.09
CA VAL A 11 39.15 0.55 53.64
C VAL A 11 40.17 -0.51 53.27
N GLU A 12 39.71 -1.70 52.88
CA GLU A 12 40.58 -2.69 52.23
C GLU A 12 41.03 -2.13 50.88
N THR A 13 42.29 -1.73 50.76
CA THR A 13 42.93 -1.41 49.48
C THR A 13 43.33 -2.71 48.79
N GLY A 14 42.37 -3.35 48.12
CA GLY A 14 42.66 -4.50 47.24
C GLY A 14 43.27 -4.03 45.91
N SER A 15 44.31 -4.71 45.42
CA SER A 15 44.83 -4.44 44.07
C SER A 15 43.85 -4.99 43.03
N VAL A 16 43.82 -4.38 41.84
CA VAL A 16 42.99 -4.84 40.71
C VAL A 16 43.22 -6.33 40.43
N ASP A 17 44.45 -6.83 40.61
CA ASP A 17 44.80 -8.25 40.41
C ASP A 17 44.07 -9.20 41.38
N GLN A 18 43.76 -8.76 42.61
CA GLN A 18 43.02 -9.58 43.58
C GLN A 18 41.54 -9.70 43.21
N LEU A 19 40.92 -8.63 42.72
CA LEU A 19 39.55 -8.64 42.21
C LEU A 19 39.42 -9.50 40.94
N MET A 20 40.43 -9.44 40.08
CA MET A 20 40.52 -10.26 38.87
C MET A 20 40.64 -11.76 39.19
N GLY A 21 41.26 -12.11 40.32
CA GLY A 21 41.36 -13.49 40.81
C GLY A 21 40.06 -14.07 41.38
N LEU A 22 39.07 -13.22 41.70
CA LEU A 22 37.76 -13.62 42.22
C LEU A 22 36.74 -13.94 41.11
N LEU A 23 37.06 -13.63 39.85
CA LEU A 23 36.19 -13.86 38.70
C LEU A 23 36.56 -15.16 37.99
N GLU A 24 35.57 -16.02 37.74
CA GLU A 24 35.78 -17.33 37.11
C GLU A 24 35.83 -17.25 35.57
N SER A 25 35.21 -16.23 34.97
CA SER A 25 35.14 -16.04 33.52
C SER A 25 36.20 -15.05 33.01
N GLU A 26 36.92 -15.43 31.95
CA GLU A 26 37.84 -14.53 31.22
C GLU A 26 37.13 -13.31 30.61
N GLU A 27 35.84 -13.45 30.29
CA GLU A 27 35.02 -12.38 29.74
C GLU A 27 34.71 -11.32 30.82
N GLN A 28 34.43 -11.75 32.05
CA GLN A 28 34.22 -10.87 33.20
C GLN A 28 35.51 -10.15 33.60
N LYS A 29 36.64 -10.86 33.56
CA LYS A 29 37.98 -10.29 33.78
C LYS A 29 38.30 -9.21 32.75
N GLY A 30 38.08 -9.48 31.46
CA GLY A 30 38.28 -8.50 30.38
C GLY A 30 37.42 -7.24 30.57
N ALA A 31 36.13 -7.41 30.90
CA ALA A 31 35.23 -6.29 31.17
C ALA A 31 35.69 -5.43 32.36
N LEU A 32 36.15 -6.06 33.45
CA LEU A 32 36.66 -5.37 34.63
C LEU A 32 37.94 -4.57 34.32
N GLN A 33 38.85 -5.14 33.51
CA GLN A 33 40.08 -4.45 33.08
C GLN A 33 39.78 -3.20 32.25
N GLU A 34 38.87 -3.30 31.28
CA GLU A 34 38.48 -2.14 30.47
C GLU A 34 37.79 -1.07 31.32
N PHE A 35 36.93 -1.48 32.25
CA PHE A 35 36.29 -0.58 33.21
C PHE A 35 37.32 0.21 34.04
N PHE A 36 38.30 -0.46 34.65
CA PHE A 36 39.35 0.20 35.43
C PHE A 36 40.29 1.06 34.58
N SER A 37 40.59 0.63 33.34
CA SER A 37 41.40 1.39 32.38
C SER A 37 40.75 2.73 32.03
N ARG A 38 39.42 2.77 31.85
CA ARG A 38 38.68 4.02 31.63
C ARG A 38 38.57 4.86 32.89
N LEU A 39 38.24 4.25 34.03
CA LEU A 39 38.12 4.94 35.32
C LEU A 39 39.40 5.72 35.66
N GLY A 40 40.57 5.09 35.45
CA GLY A 40 41.87 5.69 35.72
C GLY A 40 42.30 6.80 34.75
N LYS A 41 41.64 6.96 33.61
CA LYS A 41 41.92 8.02 32.64
C LYS A 41 41.10 9.29 32.86
N GLU A 42 39.91 9.17 33.44
CA GLU A 42 38.93 10.26 33.45
C GLU A 42 38.78 10.96 34.81
N HIS A 43 38.91 10.26 35.96
CA HIS A 43 38.71 10.86 37.28
C HIS A 43 39.48 10.17 38.44
N GLU A 44 39.84 10.92 39.49
CA GLU A 44 40.12 10.34 40.83
C GLU A 44 38.79 9.90 41.47
N VAL A 45 38.37 8.67 41.17
CA VAL A 45 37.12 8.11 41.71
C VAL A 45 37.37 7.52 43.10
N PHE A 46 36.89 8.19 44.14
CA PHE A 46 37.02 7.73 45.54
C PHE A 46 36.09 6.57 45.91
N ARG A 47 35.01 6.34 45.15
CA ARG A 47 34.07 5.23 45.35
C ARG A 47 33.31 4.90 44.06
N VAL A 48 33.40 3.66 43.60
CA VAL A 48 32.55 3.15 42.53
C VAL A 48 31.17 2.80 43.12
N THR A 49 30.12 3.44 42.62
CA THR A 49 28.72 3.13 42.97
C THR A 49 28.02 2.54 41.75
N GLY A 50 26.88 1.86 41.95
CA GLY A 50 26.06 1.36 40.83
C GLY A 50 25.72 2.45 39.82
N ALA A 51 25.47 3.68 40.28
CA ALA A 51 25.21 4.83 39.42
C ALA A 51 26.36 5.19 38.48
N VAL A 52 27.62 4.95 38.87
CA VAL A 52 28.79 5.17 37.99
C VAL A 52 28.84 4.10 36.90
N ILE A 53 28.51 2.85 37.23
CA ILE A 53 28.42 1.78 36.24
C ILE A 53 27.26 2.07 35.26
N ASP A 54 26.09 2.45 35.78
CA ASP A 54 24.92 2.80 34.97
C ASP A 54 25.21 3.98 34.03
N SER A 55 26.01 4.99 34.45
CA SER A 55 26.41 6.09 33.56
C SER A 55 27.30 5.62 32.42
N TYR A 56 28.25 4.71 32.68
CA TYR A 56 29.09 4.15 31.61
C TYR A 56 28.28 3.27 30.64
N VAL A 57 27.34 2.48 31.15
CA VAL A 57 26.40 1.72 30.30
C VAL A 57 25.58 2.69 29.43
N ALA A 58 25.07 3.78 30.00
CA ALA A 58 24.32 4.79 29.24
C ALA A 58 25.17 5.48 28.15
N GLU A 59 26.47 5.70 28.39
CA GLU A 59 27.39 6.21 27.36
C GLU A 59 27.62 5.21 26.23
N ILE A 60 27.77 3.92 26.56
CA ILE A 60 27.87 2.85 25.57
C ILE A 60 26.58 2.77 24.75
N ASP A 61 25.42 2.76 25.42
CA ASP A 61 24.10 2.75 24.78
C ASP A 61 23.92 3.93 23.84
N LYS A 62 24.43 5.12 24.20
CA LYS A 62 24.41 6.31 23.34
C LYS A 62 25.24 6.14 22.08
N VAL A 63 26.46 5.60 22.19
CA VAL A 63 27.34 5.35 21.04
C VAL A 63 26.75 4.27 20.13
N LEU A 64 26.24 3.19 20.71
CA LEU A 64 25.57 2.12 19.97
C LEU A 64 24.31 2.64 19.27
N SER A 65 23.47 3.42 19.95
CA SER A 65 22.25 4.00 19.38
C SER A 65 22.57 4.87 18.16
N ALA A 66 23.58 5.76 18.27
CA ALA A 66 24.00 6.59 17.14
C ALA A 66 24.50 5.75 15.96
N GLN A 67 25.24 4.67 16.22
CA GLN A 67 25.73 3.78 15.17
C GLN A 67 24.61 2.97 14.51
N ILE A 68 23.62 2.53 15.29
CA ILE A 68 22.45 1.81 14.78
C ILE A 68 21.54 2.75 13.97
N ASP A 69 21.38 4.01 14.37
CA ASP A 69 20.67 5.02 13.57
C ASP A 69 21.30 5.16 12.17
N GLU A 70 22.63 5.25 12.06
CA GLU A 70 23.31 5.30 10.74
C GLU A 70 23.03 4.06 9.87
N ILE A 71 22.91 2.87 10.49
CA ILE A 71 22.66 1.62 9.78
C ILE A 71 21.19 1.54 9.36
N LEU A 72 20.25 1.78 10.29
CA LEU A 72 18.82 1.68 10.04
C LEU A 72 18.30 2.80 9.15
N HIS A 73 18.94 3.97 9.15
CA HIS A 73 18.54 5.13 8.34
C HIS A 73 19.31 5.23 7.02
N ASN A 74 20.12 4.23 6.69
CA ASN A 74 20.71 4.10 5.37
C ASN A 74 19.62 3.85 4.31
N ASN A 75 19.67 4.57 3.19
CA ASN A 75 18.63 4.50 2.15
C ASN A 75 18.45 3.08 1.56
N GLU A 76 19.54 2.33 1.36
CA GLU A 76 19.47 0.97 0.81
C GLU A 76 18.80 0.01 1.80
N PHE A 77 19.18 0.12 3.08
CA PHE A 77 18.58 -0.69 4.14
C PHE A 77 17.11 -0.33 4.34
N GLN A 78 16.76 0.96 4.38
CA GLN A 78 15.37 1.40 4.52
C GLN A 78 14.51 0.97 3.35
N SER A 79 15.02 1.02 2.11
CA SER A 79 14.29 0.53 0.95
C SER A 79 13.97 -0.96 1.11
N LEU A 80 14.97 -1.78 1.45
CA LEU A 80 14.78 -3.21 1.67
C LEU A 80 13.83 -3.49 2.84
N GLU A 81 14.02 -2.82 3.98
CA GLU A 81 13.18 -2.97 5.16
C GLU A 81 11.74 -2.57 4.85
N SER A 82 11.52 -1.47 4.10
CA SER A 82 10.20 -0.99 3.70
C SER A 82 9.46 -2.03 2.86
N THR A 83 10.10 -2.57 1.82
CA THR A 83 9.51 -3.61 0.96
C THR A 83 9.09 -4.83 1.76
N TRP A 84 10.00 -5.35 2.61
CA TRP A 84 9.73 -6.54 3.41
C TRP A 84 8.71 -6.30 4.51
N ARG A 85 8.69 -5.10 5.12
CA ARG A 85 7.68 -4.73 6.12
C ARG A 85 6.31 -4.56 5.47
N GLY A 86 6.24 -4.04 4.24
CA GLY A 86 5.00 -3.99 3.46
C GLY A 86 4.47 -5.36 3.11
N LEU A 87 5.32 -6.26 2.62
CA LEU A 87 4.94 -7.65 2.38
C LEU A 87 4.51 -8.35 3.67
N HIS A 88 5.25 -8.15 4.76
CA HIS A 88 4.90 -8.68 6.08
C HIS A 88 3.54 -8.14 6.56
N PHE A 89 3.26 -6.85 6.37
CA PHE A 89 1.97 -6.27 6.67
C PHE A 89 0.84 -6.96 5.88
N LEU A 90 1.03 -7.19 4.57
CA LEU A 90 0.05 -7.91 3.76
C LEU A 90 -0.17 -9.34 4.25
N VAL A 91 0.91 -10.08 4.52
CA VAL A 91 0.86 -11.48 5.01
C VAL A 91 0.18 -11.57 6.37
N GLN A 92 0.49 -10.66 7.30
CA GLN A 92 -0.13 -10.64 8.63
C GLN A 92 -1.63 -10.33 8.60
N ASN A 93 -2.08 -9.53 7.62
CA ASN A 93 -3.48 -9.20 7.42
C ASN A 93 -4.21 -10.18 6.49
N THR A 94 -3.58 -11.31 6.11
CA THR A 94 -4.18 -12.34 5.25
C THR A 94 -4.56 -13.58 6.07
N GLN A 95 -5.80 -14.03 5.93
CA GLN A 95 -6.30 -15.26 6.51
C GLN A 95 -6.13 -16.45 5.55
N PHE A 96 -4.95 -17.09 5.58
CA PHE A 96 -4.61 -18.24 4.70
C PHE A 96 -5.49 -19.51 4.87
N THR A 97 -6.47 -19.53 5.77
CA THR A 97 -7.52 -20.57 5.78
C THR A 97 -8.50 -20.39 4.62
N LYS A 98 -8.58 -19.19 4.05
CA LYS A 98 -9.33 -18.85 2.83
C LYS A 98 -8.45 -19.11 1.60
N PRO A 99 -9.02 -19.27 0.39
CA PRO A 99 -8.26 -19.59 -0.82
C PRO A 99 -7.52 -18.37 -1.39
N VAL A 100 -6.63 -17.79 -0.60
CA VAL A 100 -5.75 -16.67 -0.97
C VAL A 100 -4.33 -17.20 -1.15
N LYS A 101 -3.67 -16.79 -2.24
CA LYS A 101 -2.27 -17.09 -2.52
C LYS A 101 -1.55 -15.79 -2.83
N ILE A 102 -0.36 -15.65 -2.25
CA ILE A 102 0.55 -14.53 -2.52
C ILE A 102 1.79 -15.15 -3.16
N GLU A 103 2.11 -14.70 -4.37
CA GLU A 103 3.32 -15.08 -5.08
C GLU A 103 4.26 -13.88 -5.09
N VAL A 104 5.52 -14.10 -4.77
CA VAL A 104 6.54 -13.05 -4.66
C VAL A 104 7.52 -13.24 -5.79
N LEU A 105 7.61 -12.23 -6.66
CA LEU A 105 8.61 -12.14 -7.71
C LEU A 105 9.62 -11.07 -7.31
N ASP A 106 10.88 -11.47 -7.16
CA ASP A 106 11.98 -10.54 -6.95
C ASP A 106 12.44 -10.01 -8.32
N ALA A 107 12.21 -8.72 -8.55
CA ALA A 107 12.62 -8.02 -9.75
C ALA A 107 12.87 -6.55 -9.40
N SER A 108 14.02 -6.01 -9.84
CA SER A 108 14.23 -4.57 -9.74
C SER A 108 13.35 -3.83 -10.75
N LYS A 109 13.12 -2.54 -10.50
CA LYS A 109 12.30 -1.71 -11.40
C LYS A 109 13.00 -1.58 -12.77
N GLU A 110 14.32 -1.51 -12.75
CA GLU A 110 15.20 -1.43 -13.90
C GLU A 110 15.14 -2.70 -14.74
N ASP A 111 15.31 -3.89 -14.13
CA ASP A 111 15.25 -5.17 -14.85
C ASP A 111 13.88 -5.38 -15.49
N LEU A 112 12.79 -5.02 -14.79
CA LEU A 112 11.44 -5.13 -15.36
C LEU A 112 11.22 -4.14 -16.50
N PHE A 113 11.79 -2.94 -16.42
CA PHE A 113 11.71 -1.97 -17.52
C PHE A 113 12.49 -2.47 -18.75
N GLU A 114 13.69 -2.99 -18.56
CA GLU A 114 14.52 -3.54 -19.64
C GLU A 114 13.83 -4.71 -20.33
N ASP A 115 13.33 -5.71 -19.58
CA ASP A 115 12.56 -6.85 -20.13
C ASP A 115 11.40 -6.40 -21.02
N LEU A 116 10.61 -5.43 -20.53
CA LEU A 116 9.43 -4.96 -21.24
C LEU A 116 9.77 -4.04 -22.43
N ASP A 117 10.80 -3.21 -22.33
CA ASP A 117 11.18 -2.29 -23.40
C ASP A 117 11.87 -3.03 -24.55
N GLU A 118 12.73 -4.00 -24.24
CA GLU A 118 13.34 -4.90 -25.22
C GLU A 118 12.25 -5.69 -25.95
N ALA A 119 11.32 -6.31 -25.22
CA ALA A 119 10.25 -7.09 -25.83
C ALA A 119 9.30 -6.24 -26.68
N ALA A 120 9.03 -5.00 -26.29
CA ALA A 120 8.21 -4.07 -27.07
C ALA A 120 8.91 -3.59 -28.35
N SER A 121 10.24 -3.54 -28.34
CA SER A 121 11.07 -3.12 -29.49
C SER A 121 11.52 -4.30 -30.38
N GLY A 122 11.43 -5.52 -29.87
CA GLY A 122 11.83 -6.78 -30.50
C GLY A 122 10.72 -7.47 -31.29
N GLU A 123 10.56 -8.77 -31.08
CA GLU A 123 9.56 -9.60 -31.78
C GLU A 123 8.18 -9.63 -31.09
N GLY A 124 8.06 -9.02 -29.91
CA GLY A 124 6.82 -8.88 -29.13
C GLY A 124 6.92 -9.47 -27.73
N TYR A 125 6.00 -9.05 -26.84
CA TYR A 125 5.94 -9.52 -25.46
C TYR A 125 5.80 -11.04 -25.35
N GLU A 126 5.09 -11.68 -26.27
CA GLU A 126 4.83 -13.12 -26.24
C GLU A 126 6.07 -13.98 -26.51
N LYS A 127 7.14 -13.41 -27.04
CA LYS A 127 8.38 -14.12 -27.37
C LYS A 127 9.54 -13.72 -26.47
N ASP A 128 9.62 -12.43 -26.15
CA ASP A 128 10.84 -11.84 -25.60
C ASP A 128 10.70 -11.48 -24.11
N SER A 129 9.49 -11.28 -23.58
CA SER A 129 9.30 -10.86 -22.18
C SER A 129 9.13 -12.05 -21.23
N ALA A 130 10.06 -12.19 -20.30
CA ALA A 130 9.98 -13.17 -19.22
C ALA A 130 8.82 -12.86 -18.26
N PHE A 131 8.56 -11.58 -18.00
CA PHE A 131 7.45 -11.16 -17.16
C PHE A 131 6.09 -11.52 -17.79
N TRP A 132 5.94 -11.31 -19.10
CA TRP A 132 4.75 -11.75 -19.84
C TRP A 132 4.55 -13.26 -19.74
N HIS A 133 5.60 -14.07 -19.91
CA HIS A 133 5.49 -15.52 -19.76
C HIS A 133 5.09 -15.94 -18.35
N HIS A 134 5.57 -15.24 -17.31
CA HIS A 134 5.20 -15.51 -15.93
C HIS A 134 3.71 -15.20 -15.66
N VAL A 135 3.23 -14.02 -16.08
CA VAL A 135 1.88 -13.53 -15.75
C VAL A 135 0.82 -14.10 -16.70
N TYR A 136 1.08 -14.11 -18.01
CA TYR A 136 0.12 -14.54 -19.01
C TYR A 136 0.22 -16.05 -19.26
N TRP A 137 1.35 -16.54 -19.76
CA TRP A 137 1.48 -17.92 -20.23
C TRP A 137 1.37 -18.95 -19.11
N ASN A 138 2.10 -18.74 -18.00
CA ASN A 138 2.16 -19.70 -16.89
C ASN A 138 0.94 -19.65 -15.96
N ALA A 139 0.09 -18.63 -16.06
CA ALA A 139 -1.07 -18.44 -15.20
C ALA A 139 -2.38 -18.25 -15.99
N TYR A 140 -2.54 -17.16 -16.74
CA TYR A 140 -3.79 -16.82 -17.42
C TYR A 140 -4.15 -17.74 -18.60
N ASP A 141 -3.17 -18.14 -19.43
CA ASP A 141 -3.38 -18.96 -20.63
C ASP A 141 -3.07 -20.44 -20.45
N LYS A 142 -2.52 -20.79 -19.30
CA LYS A 142 -2.32 -22.18 -18.92
C LYS A 142 -3.67 -22.88 -18.77
N VAL A 143 -3.85 -24.00 -19.46
CA VAL A 143 -5.05 -24.84 -19.31
C VAL A 143 -5.13 -25.37 -17.88
N GLY A 144 -6.20 -25.00 -17.16
CA GLY A 144 -6.35 -25.30 -15.73
C GLY A 144 -5.43 -24.48 -14.81
N GLY A 145 -4.79 -23.43 -15.34
CA GLY A 145 -4.02 -22.46 -14.57
C GLY A 145 -4.88 -21.61 -13.64
N HIS A 146 -4.21 -20.92 -12.73
CA HIS A 146 -4.84 -20.00 -11.79
C HIS A 146 -4.39 -18.57 -12.12
N PRO A 147 -5.24 -17.74 -12.75
CA PRO A 147 -4.87 -16.38 -13.09
C PRO A 147 -4.72 -15.51 -11.84
N TYR A 148 -3.77 -14.57 -11.88
CA TYR A 148 -3.56 -13.58 -10.84
C TYR A 148 -4.71 -12.58 -10.81
N THR A 149 -5.12 -12.15 -9.61
CA THR A 149 -6.18 -11.13 -9.45
C THR A 149 -5.65 -9.72 -9.66
N SER A 150 -4.42 -9.47 -9.22
CA SER A 150 -3.75 -8.17 -9.32
C SER A 150 -2.24 -8.35 -9.15
N ILE A 151 -1.46 -7.43 -9.71
CA ILE A 151 -0.02 -7.31 -9.47
C ILE A 151 0.20 -6.15 -8.50
N ILE A 152 0.86 -6.41 -7.37
CA ILE A 152 1.18 -5.39 -6.37
C ILE A 152 2.68 -5.12 -6.45
N SER A 153 3.05 -3.86 -6.64
CA SER A 153 4.46 -3.44 -6.69
C SER A 153 4.79 -2.45 -5.58
N ASP A 154 6.03 -2.50 -5.13
CA ASP A 154 6.62 -1.48 -4.24
C ASP A 154 7.31 -0.35 -5.02
N TYR A 155 7.21 -0.36 -6.35
CA TYR A 155 7.84 0.65 -7.19
C TYR A 155 7.19 2.02 -7.00
N GLN A 156 8.04 3.04 -7.00
CA GLN A 156 7.63 4.44 -7.02
C GLN A 156 7.81 5.00 -8.43
N PHE A 157 6.73 5.51 -9.02
CA PHE A 157 6.72 6.13 -10.34
C PHE A 157 6.75 7.64 -10.22
N GLY A 158 7.66 8.27 -10.97
CA GLY A 158 7.71 9.70 -11.23
C GLY A 158 7.06 10.06 -12.57
N ASN A 159 7.17 11.34 -12.95
CA ASN A 159 6.65 11.85 -14.22
C ASN A 159 7.69 11.78 -15.36
N THR A 160 8.76 11.01 -15.19
CA THR A 160 9.85 10.90 -16.17
C THR A 160 9.38 10.15 -17.42
N GLY A 161 10.03 10.40 -18.55
CA GLY A 161 9.70 9.69 -19.79
C GLY A 161 9.83 8.16 -19.66
N GLN A 162 10.84 7.69 -18.94
CA GLN A 162 11.06 6.27 -18.67
C GLN A 162 9.94 5.66 -17.82
N ASP A 163 9.54 6.32 -16.73
CA ASP A 163 8.46 5.81 -15.88
C ASP A 163 7.11 5.76 -16.61
N ILE A 164 6.78 6.80 -17.37
CA ILE A 164 5.55 6.79 -18.16
C ILE A 164 5.59 5.72 -19.26
N LYS A 165 6.76 5.49 -19.86
CA LYS A 165 6.97 4.41 -20.84
C LYS A 165 6.80 3.03 -20.18
N MET A 166 7.37 2.83 -19.00
CA MET A 166 7.18 1.61 -18.20
C MET A 166 5.70 1.36 -17.89
N LEU A 167 4.96 2.38 -17.43
CA LEU A 167 3.52 2.27 -17.17
C LEU A 167 2.72 1.89 -18.42
N ARG A 168 3.13 2.37 -19.61
CA ARG A 168 2.52 1.95 -20.89
C ARG A 168 2.79 0.48 -21.18
N HIS A 169 4.01 -0.02 -20.99
CA HIS A 169 4.29 -1.44 -21.21
C HIS A 169 3.49 -2.32 -20.23
N ILE A 170 3.46 -1.95 -18.96
CA ILE A 170 2.68 -2.63 -17.94
C ILE A 170 1.18 -2.61 -18.28
N SER A 171 0.64 -1.49 -18.79
CA SER A 171 -0.78 -1.40 -19.12
C SER A 171 -1.18 -2.33 -20.28
N VAL A 172 -0.31 -2.51 -21.27
CA VAL A 172 -0.51 -3.49 -22.36
C VAL A 172 -0.57 -4.91 -21.82
N LEU A 173 0.40 -5.29 -20.99
CA LEU A 173 0.43 -6.63 -20.40
C LEU A 173 -0.77 -6.86 -19.47
N SER A 174 -1.12 -5.85 -18.68
CA SER A 174 -2.26 -5.90 -17.75
C SER A 174 -3.58 -6.11 -18.49
N GLU A 175 -3.77 -5.46 -19.64
CA GLU A 175 -4.92 -5.68 -20.51
C GLU A 175 -4.92 -7.12 -21.08
N MET A 176 -3.79 -7.58 -21.62
CA MET A 176 -3.68 -8.93 -22.21
C MET A 176 -4.02 -10.01 -21.18
N ALA A 177 -3.44 -9.93 -19.99
CA ALA A 177 -3.62 -10.91 -18.92
C ALA A 177 -4.84 -10.63 -18.03
N GLN A 178 -5.62 -9.57 -18.32
CA GLN A 178 -6.77 -9.14 -17.52
C GLN A 178 -6.42 -8.99 -16.02
N VAL A 179 -5.27 -8.39 -15.73
CA VAL A 179 -4.75 -8.28 -14.36
C VAL A 179 -4.36 -6.84 -14.07
N PRO A 180 -5.05 -6.13 -13.16
CA PRO A 180 -4.67 -4.78 -12.81
C PRO A 180 -3.32 -4.74 -12.08
N PHE A 181 -2.55 -3.67 -12.33
CA PHE A 181 -1.29 -3.38 -11.69
C PHE A 181 -1.45 -2.20 -10.72
N ILE A 182 -0.99 -2.40 -9.48
CA ILE A 182 -1.04 -1.39 -8.43
C ILE A 182 0.40 -1.06 -8.01
N GLY A 183 0.77 0.21 -8.16
CA GLY A 183 2.04 0.75 -7.73
C GLY A 183 1.86 2.00 -6.89
N ASN A 184 2.93 2.79 -6.79
CA ASN A 184 2.95 4.00 -5.97
C ASN A 184 3.41 5.19 -6.81
N ALA A 185 2.83 6.36 -6.58
CA ALA A 185 3.40 7.61 -7.11
C ALA A 185 4.48 8.11 -6.16
N SER A 186 5.59 8.65 -6.67
CA SER A 186 6.59 9.35 -5.86
C SER A 186 6.19 10.81 -5.64
N ALA A 187 6.64 11.45 -4.56
CA ALA A 187 6.52 12.91 -4.42
C ALA A 187 7.17 13.65 -5.62
N LYS A 188 8.26 13.08 -6.17
CA LYS A 188 8.95 13.59 -7.37
C LYS A 188 8.07 13.60 -8.61
N PHE A 189 7.02 12.77 -8.67
CA PHE A 189 6.02 12.83 -9.72
C PHE A 189 5.44 14.24 -9.84
N PHE A 190 5.17 14.87 -8.70
CA PHE A 190 4.56 16.20 -8.60
C PHE A 190 5.59 17.34 -8.71
N GLY A 191 6.88 17.01 -8.85
CA GLY A 191 7.97 17.98 -8.80
C GLY A 191 8.29 18.47 -7.38
N SER A 192 7.97 17.67 -6.36
CA SER A 192 8.21 17.95 -4.95
C SER A 192 9.15 16.91 -4.34
N GLU A 193 9.86 17.29 -3.28
CA GLU A 193 10.77 16.37 -2.57
C GLU A 193 10.06 15.58 -1.45
N SER A 194 8.91 16.07 -0.98
CA SER A 194 8.11 15.42 0.06
C SER A 194 6.61 15.45 -0.25
N PHE A 195 5.85 14.50 0.30
CA PHE A 195 4.39 14.54 0.18
C PHE A 195 3.76 15.68 0.96
N GLU A 196 4.42 16.21 1.99
CA GLU A 196 3.93 17.40 2.71
C GLU A 196 3.81 18.60 1.74
N GLU A 197 4.80 18.81 0.87
CA GLU A 197 4.74 19.82 -0.18
C GLU A 197 3.62 19.54 -1.19
N VAL A 198 3.44 18.27 -1.58
CA VAL A 198 2.37 17.86 -2.51
C VAL A 198 0.99 18.17 -1.95
N MET A 199 0.74 17.80 -0.69
CA MET A 199 -0.55 18.02 -0.03
C MET A 199 -0.83 19.50 0.21
N ASN A 200 0.21 20.31 0.42
CA ASN A 200 0.07 21.75 0.62
C ASN A 200 -0.01 22.56 -0.68
N ASN A 201 0.33 21.97 -1.83
CA ASN A 201 0.26 22.66 -3.13
C ASN A 201 -1.19 22.83 -3.60
N ARG A 202 -1.67 24.08 -3.71
CA ARG A 202 -3.05 24.40 -4.12
C ARG A 202 -3.29 24.39 -5.63
N PHE A 203 -2.24 24.34 -6.43
CA PHE A 203 -2.29 24.43 -7.90
C PHE A 203 -1.89 23.11 -8.57
N LEU A 204 -2.06 21.99 -7.86
CA LEU A 204 -1.55 20.70 -8.32
C LEU A 204 -2.22 20.28 -9.64
N SER A 205 -3.55 20.41 -9.71
CA SER A 205 -4.31 20.14 -10.93
C SER A 205 -3.89 21.02 -12.09
N ASP A 206 -3.78 22.34 -11.88
CA ASP A 206 -3.38 23.30 -12.92
C ASP A 206 -1.97 22.98 -13.45
N ILE A 207 -1.02 22.72 -12.56
CA ILE A 207 0.35 22.34 -12.91
C ILE A 207 0.37 21.05 -13.75
N ILE A 208 -0.36 20.01 -13.34
CA ILE A 208 -0.41 18.74 -14.08
C ILE A 208 -1.11 18.88 -15.42
N ASN A 209 -2.09 19.78 -15.54
CA ASN A 209 -2.86 19.97 -16.77
C ASN A 209 -2.15 20.87 -17.79
N GLU A 210 -1.41 21.88 -17.34
CA GLU A 210 -0.82 22.91 -18.21
C GLU A 210 0.68 22.68 -18.50
N ASP A 211 1.45 22.19 -17.53
CA ASP A 211 2.91 22.11 -17.70
C ASP A 211 3.28 21.03 -18.74
N THR A 212 4.19 21.38 -19.64
CA THR A 212 4.79 20.50 -20.63
C THR A 212 5.42 19.24 -20.04
N LYS A 213 5.94 19.28 -18.80
CA LYS A 213 6.55 18.10 -18.14
C LYS A 213 5.59 16.92 -17.97
N TYR A 214 4.28 17.17 -17.96
CA TYR A 214 3.24 16.15 -17.83
C TYR A 214 2.60 15.73 -19.15
N THR A 215 3.14 16.16 -20.30
CA THR A 215 2.56 15.82 -21.61
C THR A 215 2.45 14.31 -21.80
N SER A 216 3.50 13.56 -21.47
CA SER A 216 3.49 12.09 -21.58
C SER A 216 2.49 11.44 -20.63
N TRP A 217 2.37 11.97 -19.41
CA TRP A 217 1.39 11.51 -18.41
C TRP A 217 -0.03 11.74 -18.89
N ARG A 218 -0.38 12.96 -19.32
CA ARG A 218 -1.71 13.27 -19.88
C ARG A 218 -2.03 12.35 -21.06
N SER A 219 -1.09 12.18 -21.99
CA SER A 219 -1.26 11.25 -23.12
C SER A 219 -1.45 9.80 -22.68
N PHE A 220 -0.80 9.37 -21.60
CA PHE A 220 -0.98 8.01 -21.05
C PHE A 220 -2.37 7.83 -20.43
N ARG A 221 -2.88 8.83 -19.70
CA ARG A 221 -4.22 8.76 -19.09
C ARG A 221 -5.36 8.70 -20.10
N GLU A 222 -5.16 9.21 -21.31
CA GLU A 222 -6.13 9.14 -22.41
C GLU A 222 -6.11 7.76 -23.11
N ASP A 223 -5.10 6.91 -22.86
CA ASP A 223 -5.05 5.53 -23.36
C ASP A 223 -6.04 4.65 -22.58
N ASP A 224 -6.90 3.90 -23.27
CA ASP A 224 -7.89 3.03 -22.61
C ASP A 224 -7.25 2.01 -21.68
N ARG A 225 -6.02 1.55 -21.98
CA ARG A 225 -5.31 0.54 -21.18
C ARG A 225 -4.85 1.07 -19.82
N SER A 226 -4.74 2.38 -19.66
CA SER A 226 -4.37 3.01 -18.39
C SER A 226 -5.38 2.71 -17.26
N LYS A 227 -6.57 2.20 -17.60
CA LYS A 227 -7.59 1.74 -16.64
C LYS A 227 -7.17 0.56 -15.78
N TYR A 228 -6.16 -0.19 -16.21
CA TYR A 228 -5.60 -1.32 -15.46
C TYR A 228 -4.52 -0.88 -14.45
N ILE A 229 -4.12 0.38 -14.45
CA ILE A 229 -3.06 0.89 -13.59
C ILE A 229 -3.68 1.70 -12.45
N GLY A 230 -3.28 1.41 -11.22
CA GLY A 230 -3.55 2.22 -10.03
C GLY A 230 -2.26 2.70 -9.38
N LEU A 231 -2.17 3.98 -9.04
CA LEU A 231 -1.01 4.56 -8.35
C LEU A 231 -1.42 5.13 -6.99
N THR A 232 -0.96 4.50 -5.92
CA THR A 232 -1.28 4.88 -4.54
C THR A 232 -0.30 5.90 -3.97
N LEU A 233 -0.76 6.72 -3.02
CA LEU A 233 0.05 7.68 -2.25
C LEU A 233 -0.75 8.22 -1.04
N PRO A 234 -0.12 8.85 -0.05
CA PRO A 234 1.29 8.73 0.31
C PRO A 234 1.57 7.39 1.00
N ARG A 235 2.80 7.15 1.44
CA ARG A 235 3.16 5.94 2.21
C ARG A 235 2.61 6.02 3.64
N PHE A 236 2.51 4.85 4.29
CA PHE A 236 2.12 4.73 5.70
C PHE A 236 3.27 4.20 6.57
N LEU A 237 3.20 4.40 7.88
CA LEU A 237 4.27 4.03 8.79
C LEU A 237 4.36 2.51 8.94
N GLY A 238 5.53 1.92 8.69
CA GLY A 238 5.73 0.46 8.69
C GLY A 238 5.98 -0.16 10.07
N ARG A 239 6.55 0.61 11.00
CA ARG A 239 6.80 0.18 12.39
C ARG A 239 6.86 1.39 13.33
N LEU A 240 6.66 1.13 14.62
CA LEU A 240 6.98 2.12 15.64
C LEU A 240 8.51 2.35 15.69
N PRO A 241 8.96 3.58 15.96
CA PRO A 241 10.34 3.84 16.33
C PRO A 241 10.72 3.07 17.58
N TYR A 242 11.94 2.51 17.60
CA TYR A 242 12.43 1.81 18.80
C TYR A 242 12.62 2.78 19.95
N GLY A 243 12.22 2.35 21.14
CA GLY A 243 12.27 3.18 22.34
C GLY A 243 11.73 2.45 23.56
N MET A 244 12.17 2.85 24.75
CA MET A 244 11.80 2.17 26.00
C MET A 244 10.27 2.15 26.25
N GLU A 245 9.57 3.22 25.90
CA GLU A 245 8.12 3.35 26.08
C GLU A 245 7.31 2.80 24.89
N THR A 246 7.94 2.60 23.72
CA THR A 246 7.28 2.20 22.47
C THR A 246 7.55 0.74 22.12
N ASP A 247 8.74 0.45 21.59
CA ASP A 247 9.19 -0.88 21.21
C ASP A 247 10.60 -1.12 21.79
N PRO A 248 10.71 -1.72 23.00
CA PRO A 248 11.98 -1.84 23.71
C PRO A 248 12.84 -2.97 23.15
N THR A 249 14.14 -2.70 23.02
CA THR A 249 15.16 -3.69 22.65
C THR A 249 15.61 -4.53 23.84
N LYS A 250 16.01 -5.79 23.60
CA LYS A 250 16.37 -6.73 24.68
C LYS A 250 17.78 -6.58 25.25
N ASN A 251 18.75 -6.18 24.43
CA ASN A 251 20.18 -6.32 24.76
C ASN A 251 20.83 -5.02 25.26
N PHE A 252 20.30 -3.87 24.86
CA PHE A 252 20.81 -2.56 25.24
C PHE A 252 19.65 -1.55 25.11
N ASN A 253 19.76 -0.37 25.72
CA ASN A 253 18.70 0.63 25.61
C ASN A 253 18.85 1.42 24.31
N TYR A 254 18.09 1.03 23.29
CA TYR A 254 18.05 1.76 22.05
C TYR A 254 16.89 2.77 22.05
N THR A 255 17.18 4.01 21.70
CA THR A 255 16.17 5.03 21.40
C THR A 255 16.46 5.57 20.01
N GLU A 256 15.64 5.17 19.05
CA GLU A 256 15.82 5.52 17.64
C GLU A 256 15.52 7.00 17.40
N ASN A 257 16.47 7.72 16.81
CA ASN A 257 16.26 9.11 16.47
C ASN A 257 15.70 9.26 15.04
N THR A 258 14.39 9.10 14.90
CA THR A 258 13.74 9.20 13.57
C THR A 258 13.71 10.61 12.98
N TYR A 259 13.91 11.66 13.77
CA TYR A 259 13.95 13.04 13.25
C TYR A 259 15.35 13.61 13.39
N ARG A 260 16.11 13.61 12.29
CA ARG A 260 17.51 14.01 12.26
C ARG A 260 17.78 14.91 11.07
N ASP A 261 18.67 15.90 11.26
CA ASP A 261 19.08 16.84 10.22
C ASP A 261 17.90 17.56 9.52
N GLY A 262 16.81 17.78 10.26
CA GLY A 262 15.57 18.40 9.78
C GLY A 262 14.69 17.50 8.90
N LYS A 263 15.02 16.21 8.80
CA LYS A 263 14.30 15.22 7.98
C LYS A 263 13.73 14.10 8.83
N ASP A 264 12.63 13.54 8.35
CA ASP A 264 12.00 12.36 8.93
C ASP A 264 12.54 11.09 8.29
N HIS A 265 13.22 10.28 9.08
CA HIS A 265 13.82 8.99 8.75
C HIS A 265 12.96 7.81 9.20
N SER A 266 11.68 8.05 9.51
CA SER A 266 10.75 6.96 9.82
C SER A 266 10.65 5.95 8.68
N LEU A 267 10.38 4.69 9.02
CA LEU A 267 10.24 3.64 8.02
C LEU A 267 8.86 3.72 7.34
N TRP A 268 8.83 4.28 6.13
CA TRP A 268 7.61 4.44 5.35
C TRP A 268 7.40 3.29 4.36
N VAL A 269 6.23 2.67 4.41
CA VAL A 269 5.79 1.53 3.59
C VAL A 269 4.78 1.98 2.55
N SER A 270 4.94 1.48 1.33
CA SER A 270 4.07 1.74 0.19
C SER A 270 2.60 1.45 0.46
N ALA A 271 1.73 2.41 0.10
CA ALA A 271 0.28 2.29 0.24
C ALA A 271 -0.32 1.19 -0.64
N SER A 272 0.39 0.74 -1.67
CA SER A 272 -0.02 -0.41 -2.50
C SER A 272 -0.25 -1.67 -1.66
N PHE A 273 0.56 -1.91 -0.61
CA PHE A 273 0.35 -3.02 0.34
C PHE A 273 -0.90 -2.83 1.21
N GLY A 274 -1.22 -1.58 1.58
CA GLY A 274 -2.44 -1.23 2.31
C GLY A 274 -3.69 -1.50 1.47
N LEU A 275 -3.67 -1.11 0.19
CA LEU A 275 -4.75 -1.40 -0.75
C LEU A 275 -4.89 -2.90 -1.01
N ALA A 276 -3.77 -3.62 -1.19
CA ALA A 276 -3.76 -5.07 -1.35
C ALA A 276 -4.37 -5.79 -0.13
N SER A 277 -4.06 -5.33 1.08
CA SER A 277 -4.65 -5.85 2.32
C SER A 277 -6.19 -5.68 2.33
N ASN A 278 -6.69 -4.51 1.91
CA ASN A 278 -8.13 -4.31 1.74
C ASN A 278 -8.74 -5.24 0.68
N MET A 279 -8.05 -5.46 -0.44
CA MET A 279 -8.51 -6.38 -1.50
C MET A 279 -8.62 -7.82 -1.01
N VAL A 280 -7.64 -8.28 -0.22
CA VAL A 280 -7.64 -9.60 0.41
C VAL A 280 -8.79 -9.72 1.40
N ARG A 281 -8.92 -8.78 2.34
CA ARG A 281 -10.03 -8.78 3.33
C ARG A 281 -11.39 -8.80 2.64
N SER A 282 -11.56 -7.99 1.60
CA SER A 282 -12.78 -7.93 0.79
C SER A 282 -13.12 -9.29 0.16
N PHE A 283 -12.10 -9.97 -0.40
CA PHE A 283 -12.27 -11.31 -0.95
C PHE A 283 -12.57 -12.37 0.12
N GLU A 284 -11.93 -12.31 1.28
CA GLU A 284 -12.12 -13.26 2.37
C GLU A 284 -13.52 -13.22 2.98
N GLU A 285 -14.09 -12.01 3.06
CA GLU A 285 -15.44 -11.76 3.56
C GLU A 285 -16.52 -12.02 2.50
N TRP A 286 -16.32 -11.53 1.28
CA TRP A 286 -17.39 -11.42 0.27
C TRP A 286 -17.18 -12.25 -0.99
N GLY A 287 -15.97 -12.79 -1.20
CA GLY A 287 -15.58 -13.53 -2.40
C GLY A 287 -15.15 -12.64 -3.57
N TRP A 288 -15.16 -11.31 -3.41
CA TRP A 288 -14.82 -10.33 -4.43
C TRP A 288 -14.04 -9.15 -3.83
N SER A 289 -13.06 -8.62 -4.56
CA SER A 289 -12.28 -7.45 -4.14
C SER A 289 -12.92 -6.13 -4.56
N VAL A 290 -14.19 -5.92 -4.20
CA VAL A 290 -14.98 -4.71 -4.56
C VAL A 290 -15.14 -3.76 -3.37
N LYS A 291 -15.29 -4.31 -2.16
CA LYS A 291 -15.42 -3.56 -0.91
C LYS A 291 -14.05 -3.14 -0.40
N ILE A 292 -13.46 -2.13 -1.05
CA ILE A 292 -12.10 -1.62 -0.79
C ILE A 292 -12.05 -0.10 -0.62
N VAL A 293 -13.20 0.55 -0.50
CA VAL A 293 -13.35 2.01 -0.34
C VAL A 293 -14.23 2.34 0.85
N GLY A 294 -14.05 3.52 1.40
CA GLY A 294 -14.88 4.05 2.48
C GLY A 294 -14.59 3.43 3.84
N VAL A 295 -14.89 4.20 4.88
CA VAL A 295 -14.55 3.90 6.28
C VAL A 295 -15.24 2.60 6.73
N ASP A 296 -16.54 2.48 6.50
CA ASP A 296 -17.30 1.30 6.94
C ASP A 296 -17.59 0.30 5.81
N SER A 297 -17.03 0.52 4.61
CA SER A 297 -17.25 -0.30 3.41
C SER A 297 -15.97 -0.97 2.88
N GLY A 298 -14.95 -1.12 3.74
CA GLY A 298 -13.76 -1.93 3.49
C GLY A 298 -12.51 -1.19 3.03
N GLY A 299 -12.53 0.15 3.01
CA GLY A 299 -11.37 0.99 2.65
C GLY A 299 -10.36 1.26 3.78
N LYS A 300 -10.65 0.84 5.02
CA LYS A 300 -9.77 1.05 6.18
C LYS A 300 -8.50 0.19 6.14
N VAL A 301 -7.35 0.84 6.13
CA VAL A 301 -6.06 0.26 6.50
C VAL A 301 -5.90 0.45 8.01
N ALA A 302 -6.19 -0.59 8.79
CA ALA A 302 -6.26 -0.55 10.24
C ALA A 302 -4.94 -0.95 10.92
N ASN A 303 -4.84 -0.71 12.23
CA ASN A 303 -3.70 -1.07 13.09
C ASN A 303 -2.38 -0.46 12.61
N LEU A 304 -2.42 0.79 12.13
CA LEU A 304 -1.22 1.53 11.78
C LEU A 304 -0.43 1.88 13.05
N PRO A 305 0.92 1.86 13.00
CA PRO A 305 1.75 2.30 14.11
C PRO A 305 1.45 3.76 14.49
N THR A 306 1.16 4.03 15.77
CA THR A 306 0.80 5.36 16.28
C THR A 306 1.87 5.92 17.24
N PRO A 307 3.02 6.42 16.75
CA PRO A 307 4.02 7.01 17.61
C PRO A 307 3.52 8.30 18.25
N THR A 308 3.78 8.47 19.55
CA THR A 308 3.44 9.70 20.29
C THR A 308 4.70 10.48 20.62
N TYR A 309 4.63 11.81 20.52
CA TYR A 309 5.71 12.71 20.91
C TYR A 309 5.19 13.80 21.85
N LYS A 310 6.07 14.39 22.67
CA LYS A 310 5.71 15.47 23.59
C LYS A 310 6.04 16.83 22.97
N GLU A 311 5.04 17.70 22.84
CA GLU A 311 5.19 19.06 22.35
C GLU A 311 4.50 20.03 23.32
N HIS A 312 5.23 21.03 23.83
CA HIS A 312 4.72 21.97 24.84
C HIS A 312 4.06 21.31 26.07
N GLY A 313 4.57 20.15 26.49
CA GLY A 313 4.04 19.40 27.64
C GLY A 313 2.78 18.57 27.34
N GLN A 314 2.26 18.60 26.11
CA GLN A 314 1.16 17.74 25.66
C GLN A 314 1.70 16.59 24.82
N SER A 315 1.15 15.39 25.03
CA SER A 315 1.40 14.25 24.15
C SER A 315 0.56 14.41 22.89
N LYS A 316 1.19 14.35 21.72
CA LYS A 316 0.56 14.39 20.41
C LYS A 316 0.87 13.11 19.64
N LEU A 317 -0.09 12.70 18.82
CA LEU A 317 0.08 11.62 17.87
C LEU A 317 0.83 12.15 16.65
N LYS A 318 1.90 11.47 16.25
CA LYS A 318 2.47 11.65 14.91
C LYS A 318 1.60 10.89 13.91
N VAL A 319 1.22 11.58 12.85
CA VAL A 319 0.35 11.05 11.79
C VAL A 319 1.02 9.81 11.17
N PRO A 320 0.32 8.66 11.06
CA PRO A 320 0.87 7.40 10.56
C PRO A 320 0.94 7.31 9.02
N VAL A 321 0.79 8.43 8.33
CA VAL A 321 1.00 8.59 6.89
C VAL A 321 1.95 9.78 6.66
N GLU A 322 2.72 9.76 5.58
CA GLU A 322 3.76 10.79 5.37
C GLU A 322 3.22 12.22 5.32
N ALA A 323 1.98 12.39 4.86
CA ALA A 323 1.30 13.67 4.82
C ALA A 323 -0.21 13.46 5.00
N SER A 324 -0.84 14.36 5.77
CA SER A 324 -2.29 14.33 5.95
C SER A 324 -2.99 14.71 4.65
N VAL A 325 -3.92 13.88 4.21
CA VAL A 325 -4.74 14.12 3.01
C VAL A 325 -6.11 14.64 3.45
N GLY A 326 -6.39 15.91 3.17
CA GLY A 326 -7.72 16.48 3.39
C GLY A 326 -8.70 16.11 2.28
N GLN A 327 -10.01 16.14 2.55
CA GLN A 327 -11.05 15.72 1.61
C GLN A 327 -10.96 16.39 0.22
N ALA A 328 -10.72 17.70 0.16
CA ALA A 328 -10.59 18.41 -1.13
C ALA A 328 -9.35 17.95 -1.90
N LYS A 329 -8.26 17.64 -1.19
CA LYS A 329 -7.01 17.14 -1.79
C LYS A 329 -7.16 15.69 -2.25
N ASP A 330 -7.88 14.87 -1.49
CA ASP A 330 -8.25 13.49 -1.88
C ASP A 330 -8.99 13.49 -3.22
N GLN A 331 -10.05 14.30 -3.34
CA GLN A 331 -10.80 14.43 -4.60
C GLN A 331 -9.92 14.94 -5.75
N GLU A 332 -9.12 15.99 -5.54
CA GLU A 332 -8.24 16.54 -6.57
C GLU A 332 -7.24 15.48 -7.09
N LEU A 333 -6.65 14.69 -6.19
CA LEU A 333 -5.74 13.60 -6.56
C LEU A 333 -6.47 12.47 -7.29
N CYS A 334 -7.69 12.15 -6.89
CA CYS A 334 -8.53 11.15 -7.56
C CYS A 334 -8.85 11.56 -9.00
N ASP A 335 -9.24 12.82 -9.22
CA ASP A 335 -9.49 13.38 -10.56
C ASP A 335 -8.22 13.36 -11.43
N LEU A 336 -7.05 13.44 -10.81
CA LEU A 336 -5.75 13.32 -11.44
C LEU A 336 -5.29 11.88 -11.69
N GLY A 337 -6.06 10.87 -11.26
CA GLY A 337 -5.80 9.45 -11.50
C GLY A 337 -4.89 8.80 -10.46
N PHE A 338 -4.86 9.33 -9.23
CA PHE A 338 -4.12 8.76 -8.10
C PHE A 338 -5.06 8.24 -7.01
N ILE A 339 -4.58 7.31 -6.21
CA ILE A 339 -5.34 6.65 -5.13
C ILE A 339 -4.80 7.15 -3.78
N PRO A 340 -5.46 8.12 -3.12
CA PRO A 340 -4.94 8.72 -1.89
C PRO A 340 -5.30 7.87 -0.66
N LEU A 341 -4.33 7.71 0.25
CA LEU A 341 -4.52 7.13 1.57
C LEU A 341 -4.65 8.24 2.60
N ALA A 342 -5.87 8.48 3.07
CA ALA A 342 -6.17 9.55 4.00
C ALA A 342 -6.22 9.02 5.44
N HIS A 343 -5.35 9.53 6.32
CA HIS A 343 -5.41 9.22 7.75
C HIS A 343 -6.67 9.81 8.40
N TRP A 344 -7.32 9.01 9.25
CA TRP A 344 -8.46 9.48 10.00
C TRP A 344 -8.00 10.08 11.33
N ASP A 345 -8.24 11.38 11.52
CA ASP A 345 -7.69 12.15 12.64
C ASP A 345 -7.89 11.45 13.99
N ARG A 346 -6.83 11.40 14.80
CA ARG A 346 -6.78 10.78 16.15
C ARG A 346 -7.13 9.29 16.20
N THR A 347 -6.97 8.55 15.11
CA THR A 347 -7.13 7.10 15.11
C THR A 347 -5.87 6.39 14.63
N ASP A 348 -5.86 5.06 14.73
CA ASP A 348 -4.81 4.16 14.29
C ASP A 348 -5.10 3.58 12.89
N TYR A 349 -5.92 4.24 12.08
CA TYR A 349 -6.22 3.80 10.72
C TYR A 349 -6.19 4.94 9.70
N ALA A 350 -5.96 4.54 8.45
CA ALA A 350 -6.17 5.39 7.28
C ALA A 350 -7.21 4.74 6.36
N CYS A 351 -7.74 5.49 5.41
CA CYS A 351 -8.82 5.04 4.54
C CYS A 351 -8.58 5.46 3.10
N PHE A 352 -8.86 4.56 2.17
CA PHE A 352 -9.09 4.91 0.77
C PHE A 352 -10.56 5.29 0.60
N PHE A 353 -10.85 6.51 0.14
CA PHE A 353 -12.23 6.94 -0.12
C PHE A 353 -12.67 6.64 -1.56
N GLU A 354 -11.73 6.70 -2.50
CA GLU A 354 -11.89 6.25 -3.87
C GLU A 354 -10.64 5.49 -4.32
N VAL A 355 -10.79 4.61 -5.30
CA VAL A 355 -9.68 3.87 -5.92
C VAL A 355 -9.78 4.06 -7.44
N PRO A 356 -9.49 5.26 -7.97
CA PRO A 356 -9.48 5.48 -9.41
C PRO A 356 -8.28 4.75 -10.04
N SER A 357 -8.45 4.37 -11.30
CA SER A 357 -7.31 4.04 -12.14
C SER A 357 -6.65 5.32 -12.65
N THR A 358 -5.51 5.17 -13.32
CA THR A 358 -4.85 6.32 -13.96
C THR A 358 -5.61 6.85 -15.16
N GLN A 359 -6.59 6.12 -15.70
CA GLN A 359 -7.39 6.57 -16.84
C GLN A 359 -8.12 7.88 -16.53
N LYS A 360 -8.13 8.79 -17.49
CA LYS A 360 -9.00 9.94 -17.46
C LYS A 360 -10.35 9.55 -18.09
N PRO A 361 -11.47 9.63 -17.34
CA PRO A 361 -12.80 9.38 -17.91
C PRO A 361 -13.07 10.27 -19.13
N ILE A 362 -13.72 9.70 -20.14
CA ILE A 362 -14.09 10.39 -21.36
C ILE A 362 -15.42 11.11 -21.13
N GLU A 363 -15.43 12.42 -21.35
CA GLU A 363 -16.66 13.20 -21.40
C GLU A 363 -17.30 13.08 -22.80
N ILE A 364 -18.49 12.50 -22.86
CA ILE A 364 -19.21 12.28 -24.11
C ILE A 364 -20.26 13.37 -24.26
N LYS A 365 -20.07 14.24 -25.26
CA LYS A 365 -20.96 15.37 -25.52
C LYS A 365 -22.39 14.89 -25.77
N ASN A 366 -23.33 15.50 -25.06
CA ASN A 366 -24.77 15.20 -25.13
C ASN A 366 -25.16 13.78 -24.72
N ASP A 367 -24.29 13.04 -24.02
CA ASP A 367 -24.60 11.71 -23.49
C ASP A 367 -24.14 11.58 -22.02
N PRO A 368 -24.97 12.03 -21.06
CA PRO A 368 -24.67 11.91 -19.64
C PRO A 368 -24.54 10.47 -19.17
N GLU A 369 -25.26 9.53 -19.79
CA GLU A 369 -25.23 8.11 -19.41
C GLU A 369 -23.91 7.48 -19.82
N ALA A 370 -23.46 7.69 -21.05
CA ALA A 370 -22.17 7.19 -21.52
C ALA A 370 -21.00 7.85 -20.77
N THR A 371 -21.11 9.14 -20.42
CA THR A 371 -20.13 9.83 -19.56
C THR A 371 -20.06 9.19 -18.16
N ALA A 372 -21.22 8.89 -17.56
CA ALA A 372 -21.27 8.20 -16.26
C ALA A 372 -20.67 6.79 -16.34
N ASN A 373 -20.95 6.05 -17.41
CA ASN A 373 -20.37 4.72 -17.65
C ASN A 373 -18.84 4.78 -17.81
N SER A 374 -18.31 5.79 -18.52
CA SER A 374 -16.87 6.00 -18.64
C SER A 374 -16.22 6.30 -17.28
N SER A 375 -16.86 7.13 -16.45
CA SER A 375 -16.40 7.39 -15.08
C SER A 375 -16.35 6.14 -14.20
N ILE A 376 -17.36 5.26 -14.30
CA ILE A 376 -17.37 3.97 -13.59
C ILE A 376 -16.27 3.05 -14.12
N GLY A 377 -16.03 3.02 -15.43
CA GLY A 377 -14.98 2.21 -16.05
C GLY A 377 -13.56 2.61 -15.64
N ALA A 378 -13.35 3.90 -15.32
CA ALA A 378 -12.07 4.42 -14.83
C ALA A 378 -11.81 4.12 -13.34
N ARG A 379 -12.71 3.42 -12.64
CA ARG A 379 -12.53 3.03 -11.24
C ARG A 379 -12.04 1.59 -11.13
N LEU A 380 -10.92 1.42 -10.42
CA LEU A 380 -10.20 0.15 -10.40
C LEU A 380 -11.03 -0.98 -9.77
N GLN A 381 -11.87 -0.70 -8.78
CA GLN A 381 -12.70 -1.72 -8.12
C GLN A 381 -13.68 -2.40 -9.08
N TYR A 382 -14.21 -1.68 -10.07
CA TYR A 382 -15.13 -2.26 -11.05
C TYR A 382 -14.38 -2.91 -12.21
N ASN A 383 -13.22 -2.38 -12.58
CA ASN A 383 -12.33 -3.05 -13.51
C ASN A 383 -11.90 -4.43 -12.96
N MET A 384 -11.44 -4.50 -11.70
CA MET A 384 -11.10 -5.75 -11.01
C MET A 384 -12.27 -6.74 -10.93
N LEU A 385 -13.50 -6.24 -10.78
CA LEU A 385 -14.68 -7.09 -10.83
C LEU A 385 -14.85 -7.71 -12.23
N VAL A 386 -14.76 -6.90 -13.28
CA VAL A 386 -14.91 -7.35 -14.67
C VAL A 386 -13.79 -8.32 -15.06
N THR A 387 -12.54 -8.03 -14.73
CA THR A 387 -11.42 -8.94 -15.00
C THR A 387 -11.60 -10.28 -14.29
N ARG A 388 -12.04 -10.27 -13.03
CA ARG A 388 -12.30 -11.51 -12.29
C ARG A 388 -13.46 -12.30 -12.89
N ILE A 389 -14.52 -11.65 -13.37
CA ILE A 389 -15.59 -12.30 -14.13
C ILE A 389 -15.04 -12.91 -15.42
N ALA A 390 -14.18 -12.19 -16.16
CA ALA A 390 -13.52 -12.70 -17.36
C ALA A 390 -12.70 -13.97 -17.08
N HIS A 391 -11.98 -14.03 -15.96
CA HIS A 391 -11.25 -15.23 -15.52
C HIS A 391 -12.18 -16.44 -15.35
N TYR A 392 -13.34 -16.24 -14.71
CA TYR A 392 -14.33 -17.30 -14.54
C TYR A 392 -14.97 -17.71 -15.87
N LEU A 393 -15.28 -16.76 -16.75
CA LEU A 393 -15.83 -17.05 -18.08
C LEU A 393 -14.84 -17.85 -18.93
N LYS A 394 -13.55 -17.46 -18.94
CA LYS A 394 -12.47 -18.18 -19.62
C LYS A 394 -12.32 -19.62 -19.11
N PHE A 395 -12.48 -19.83 -17.80
CA PHE A 395 -12.45 -21.19 -17.26
C PHE A 395 -13.72 -22.00 -17.59
N ARG A 396 -14.89 -21.37 -17.51
CA ARG A 396 -16.18 -22.04 -17.77
C ARG A 396 -16.36 -22.44 -19.23
N GLN A 397 -15.94 -21.59 -20.17
CA GLN A 397 -16.07 -21.89 -21.60
C GLN A 397 -15.34 -23.18 -22.01
N LEU A 398 -14.25 -23.55 -21.32
CA LEU A 398 -13.51 -24.79 -21.58
C LEU A 398 -14.38 -26.05 -21.38
N ARG A 399 -15.46 -25.98 -20.58
CA ARG A 399 -16.38 -27.09 -20.37
C ARG A 399 -17.20 -27.44 -21.62
N PHE A 400 -17.35 -26.49 -22.55
CA PHE A 400 -18.10 -26.67 -23.80
C PHE A 400 -17.22 -27.21 -24.93
N VAL A 401 -15.91 -27.07 -24.84
CA VAL A 401 -14.99 -27.56 -25.87
C VAL A 401 -15.15 -29.08 -26.02
N GLY A 402 -15.48 -29.51 -27.24
CA GLY A 402 -15.73 -30.92 -27.57
C GLY A 402 -17.16 -31.42 -27.28
N ARG A 403 -18.05 -30.60 -26.72
CA ARG A 403 -19.48 -30.93 -26.60
C ARG A 403 -20.24 -30.56 -27.86
N ASN A 404 -21.33 -31.28 -28.13
CA ASN A 404 -22.31 -30.89 -29.15
C ASN A 404 -23.34 -29.94 -28.51
N ALA A 405 -22.92 -28.68 -28.29
CA ALA A 405 -23.73 -27.64 -27.67
C ALA A 405 -23.88 -26.45 -28.63
N GLY A 406 -25.09 -25.93 -28.79
CA GLY A 406 -25.36 -24.73 -29.58
C GLY A 406 -25.25 -23.45 -28.77
N ALA A 407 -25.29 -22.30 -29.44
CA ALA A 407 -25.18 -20.97 -28.81
C ALA A 407 -26.20 -20.77 -27.66
N GLY A 408 -27.42 -21.30 -27.80
CA GLY A 408 -28.45 -21.21 -26.77
C GLY A 408 -28.11 -21.99 -25.49
N GLU A 409 -27.46 -23.15 -25.61
CA GLU A 409 -27.03 -23.94 -24.44
C GLU A 409 -25.89 -23.25 -23.70
N ILE A 410 -24.91 -22.72 -24.45
CA ILE A 410 -23.80 -21.93 -23.89
C ILE A 410 -24.34 -20.70 -23.16
N LYS A 411 -25.24 -19.95 -23.81
CA LYS A 411 -25.88 -18.77 -23.20
C LYS A 411 -26.61 -19.13 -21.91
N ASN A 412 -27.37 -20.23 -21.88
CA ASN A 412 -28.12 -20.64 -20.69
C ASN A 412 -27.22 -21.00 -19.49
N ASP A 413 -26.10 -21.72 -19.69
CA ASP A 413 -25.17 -22.04 -18.59
C ASP A 413 -24.46 -20.79 -18.06
N LEU A 414 -23.97 -19.94 -18.97
CA LEU A 414 -23.29 -18.70 -18.59
C LEU A 414 -24.25 -17.75 -17.86
N SER A 415 -25.48 -17.58 -18.36
CA SER A 415 -26.53 -16.80 -17.71
C SER A 415 -26.87 -17.36 -16.33
N SER A 416 -27.10 -18.68 -16.21
CA SER A 416 -27.40 -19.33 -14.93
C SER A 416 -26.33 -19.08 -13.88
N TRP A 417 -25.05 -19.03 -14.28
CA TRP A 417 -23.97 -18.64 -13.38
C TRP A 417 -23.98 -17.14 -13.07
N LEU A 418 -24.09 -16.27 -14.07
CA LEU A 418 -24.11 -14.81 -13.86
C LEU A 418 -25.29 -14.37 -12.97
N ASP A 419 -26.43 -15.04 -13.06
CA ASP A 419 -27.60 -14.80 -12.21
C ASP A 419 -27.29 -15.01 -10.72
N THR A 420 -26.30 -15.85 -10.38
CA THR A 420 -25.83 -16.01 -8.98
C THR A 420 -25.11 -14.78 -8.45
N LEU A 421 -24.60 -13.93 -9.35
CA LEU A 421 -23.86 -12.69 -9.05
C LEU A 421 -24.76 -11.46 -9.09
N VAL A 422 -26.01 -11.59 -9.56
CA VAL A 422 -26.96 -10.49 -9.73
C VAL A 422 -27.86 -10.32 -8.51
N SER A 423 -28.06 -9.07 -8.12
CA SER A 423 -29.09 -8.66 -7.17
C SER A 423 -29.90 -7.47 -7.71
N ASP A 424 -30.99 -7.80 -8.42
CA ASP A 424 -31.90 -6.81 -9.03
C ASP A 424 -33.18 -6.66 -8.20
N PHE A 425 -33.07 -6.02 -7.04
CA PHE A 425 -34.23 -5.60 -6.27
C PHE A 425 -33.97 -4.24 -5.63
N PRO A 426 -35.02 -3.47 -5.28
CA PRO A 426 -34.86 -2.14 -4.71
C PRO A 426 -34.16 -2.21 -3.35
N ASN A 427 -33.08 -1.45 -3.18
CA ASN A 427 -32.33 -1.28 -1.93
C ASN A 427 -31.87 -2.60 -1.28
N PRO A 428 -31.02 -3.39 -1.96
CA PRO A 428 -30.43 -4.58 -1.37
C PRO A 428 -29.57 -4.23 -0.16
N ALA A 429 -29.58 -5.08 0.86
CA ALA A 429 -28.68 -4.93 2.00
C ALA A 429 -27.21 -4.98 1.55
N GLU A 430 -26.34 -4.23 2.22
CA GLU A 430 -24.93 -4.08 1.81
C GLU A 430 -24.20 -5.42 1.71
N SER A 431 -24.48 -6.36 2.62
CA SER A 431 -23.93 -7.71 2.59
C SER A 431 -24.35 -8.51 1.35
N VAL A 432 -25.57 -8.31 0.86
CA VAL A 432 -26.05 -8.95 -0.37
C VAL A 432 -25.34 -8.35 -1.58
N VAL A 433 -25.20 -7.02 -1.62
CA VAL A 433 -24.45 -6.33 -2.69
C VAL A 433 -22.99 -6.77 -2.73
N ALA A 434 -22.36 -6.96 -1.58
CA ALA A 434 -20.97 -7.37 -1.50
C ALA A 434 -20.75 -8.79 -2.08
N VAL A 435 -21.66 -9.73 -1.80
CA VAL A 435 -21.61 -11.10 -2.35
C VAL A 435 -22.08 -11.17 -3.81
N ARG A 436 -23.05 -10.33 -4.18
CA ARG A 436 -23.66 -10.24 -5.52
C ARG A 436 -23.41 -8.86 -6.13
N PRO A 437 -22.19 -8.62 -6.62
CA PRO A 437 -21.72 -7.27 -6.98
C PRO A 437 -22.39 -6.70 -8.24
N LEU A 438 -23.11 -7.51 -9.02
CA LEU A 438 -23.80 -7.06 -10.23
C LEU A 438 -25.25 -6.69 -9.93
N ARG A 439 -25.69 -5.59 -10.54
CA ARG A 439 -27.09 -5.19 -10.59
C ARG A 439 -27.81 -5.81 -11.78
N SER A 440 -27.15 -5.86 -12.94
CA SER A 440 -27.66 -6.52 -14.15
C SER A 440 -26.51 -6.85 -15.10
N TYR A 441 -26.77 -7.67 -16.10
CA TYR A 441 -25.85 -7.91 -17.21
C TYR A 441 -26.64 -8.09 -18.51
N ASN A 442 -25.98 -7.87 -19.65
CA ASN A 442 -26.43 -8.32 -20.95
C ASN A 442 -25.44 -9.37 -21.47
N LEU A 443 -25.94 -10.45 -22.09
CA LEU A 443 -25.12 -11.55 -22.60
C LEU A 443 -25.64 -12.01 -23.96
N GLU A 444 -24.75 -11.95 -24.95
CA GLU A 444 -24.99 -12.45 -26.29
C GLU A 444 -23.96 -13.51 -26.65
N VAL A 445 -24.43 -14.61 -27.24
CA VAL A 445 -23.60 -15.70 -27.73
C VAL A 445 -24.03 -15.97 -29.15
N HIS A 446 -23.11 -15.86 -30.10
CA HIS A 446 -23.36 -16.17 -31.50
C HIS A 446 -22.26 -17.05 -32.07
N GLU A 447 -22.65 -17.97 -32.94
CA GLU A 447 -21.71 -18.79 -33.69
C GLU A 447 -21.17 -17.98 -34.86
N LEU A 448 -19.86 -18.08 -35.10
CA LEU A 448 -19.22 -17.40 -36.22
C LEU A 448 -19.51 -18.13 -37.52
N GLU A 449 -20.15 -17.45 -38.47
CA GLU A 449 -20.55 -18.04 -39.76
C GLU A 449 -19.36 -18.55 -40.58
N ASP A 450 -18.21 -17.87 -40.48
CA ASP A 450 -16.98 -18.22 -41.19
C ASP A 450 -16.23 -19.38 -40.52
N ARG A 451 -16.54 -19.70 -39.26
CA ARG A 451 -15.88 -20.73 -38.45
C ARG A 451 -16.90 -21.51 -37.61
N PRO A 452 -17.62 -22.49 -38.21
CA PRO A 452 -18.56 -23.33 -37.49
C PRO A 452 -17.92 -24.02 -36.28
N GLY A 453 -18.64 -24.05 -35.15
CA GLY A 453 -18.17 -24.52 -33.86
C GLY A 453 -17.37 -23.49 -33.04
N VAL A 454 -17.11 -22.30 -33.57
CA VAL A 454 -16.52 -21.17 -32.84
C VAL A 454 -17.61 -20.20 -32.44
N PHE A 455 -17.68 -19.86 -31.15
CA PHE A 455 -18.67 -18.95 -30.60
C PHE A 455 -18.00 -17.66 -30.12
N GLN A 456 -18.61 -16.53 -30.42
CA GLN A 456 -18.26 -15.24 -29.85
C GLN A 456 -19.24 -14.93 -28.72
N ILE A 457 -18.70 -14.52 -27.58
CA ILE A 457 -19.44 -14.12 -26.39
C ILE A 457 -19.23 -12.62 -26.19
N THR A 458 -20.32 -11.86 -26.15
CA THR A 458 -20.33 -10.43 -25.81
C THR A 458 -21.10 -10.27 -24.51
N ALA A 459 -20.49 -9.63 -23.51
CA ALA A 459 -21.11 -9.42 -22.21
C ALA A 459 -20.92 -7.98 -21.73
N GLU A 460 -21.98 -7.40 -21.19
CA GLU A 460 -21.97 -6.08 -20.57
C GLU A 460 -22.39 -6.23 -19.12
N PHE A 461 -21.65 -5.62 -18.19
CA PHE A 461 -21.88 -5.77 -16.76
C PHE A 461 -22.22 -4.42 -16.13
N ARG A 462 -23.30 -4.38 -15.36
CA ARG A 462 -23.69 -3.22 -14.56
C ARG A 462 -23.46 -3.52 -13.08
N PRO A 463 -22.42 -2.96 -12.44
CA PRO A 463 -22.18 -3.17 -11.02
C PRO A 463 -23.14 -2.35 -10.16
N HIS A 464 -23.22 -2.70 -8.87
CA HIS A 464 -23.70 -1.78 -7.85
C HIS A 464 -22.65 -0.71 -7.59
N VAL A 465 -23.02 0.56 -7.80
CA VAL A 465 -22.09 1.69 -7.68
C VAL A 465 -22.06 2.19 -6.24
N SER A 466 -20.87 2.24 -5.64
CA SER A 466 -20.61 2.81 -4.33
C SER A 466 -20.71 4.34 -4.33
N ILE A 467 -21.14 4.92 -3.21
CA ILE A 467 -21.17 6.37 -3.00
C ILE A 467 -19.73 6.85 -2.76
N VAL A 468 -19.32 7.89 -3.48
CA VAL A 468 -17.98 8.49 -3.37
C VAL A 468 -18.04 9.93 -2.85
N GLY A 469 -19.13 10.65 -3.10
CA GLY A 469 -19.30 12.02 -2.65
C GLY A 469 -20.77 12.40 -2.45
N MET A 470 -20.99 13.45 -1.65
CA MET A 470 -22.29 14.07 -1.42
C MET A 470 -22.12 15.58 -1.38
N ASP A 471 -22.95 16.32 -2.12
CA ASP A 471 -23.01 17.78 -2.03
C ASP A 471 -24.15 18.20 -1.10
N ILE A 472 -23.83 18.94 -0.03
CA ILE A 472 -24.79 19.37 1.00
C ILE A 472 -24.97 20.88 0.89
N ASN A 473 -26.07 21.30 0.27
CA ASN A 473 -26.44 22.70 0.14
C ASN A 473 -27.40 23.12 1.26
N LEU A 474 -26.89 23.87 2.25
CA LEU A 474 -27.69 24.38 3.37
C LEU A 474 -28.22 25.79 3.06
N LYS A 475 -29.53 25.99 3.18
CA LYS A 475 -30.18 27.31 3.08
C LYS A 475 -30.97 27.59 4.35
N LEU A 476 -30.70 28.73 4.99
CA LEU A 476 -31.51 29.22 6.10
C LEU A 476 -32.74 29.92 5.51
N VAL A 477 -33.92 29.39 5.79
CA VAL A 477 -35.19 30.00 5.38
C VAL A 477 -35.89 30.53 6.63
N ALA A 478 -36.27 31.81 6.60
CA ALA A 478 -37.02 32.46 7.66
C ALA A 478 -38.19 33.24 7.06
N TYR A 479 -39.41 32.96 7.53
CA TYR A 479 -40.61 33.70 7.16
C TYR A 479 -41.00 34.63 8.31
N HIS A 480 -41.18 35.93 8.02
CA HIS A 480 -41.55 36.92 9.05
C HIS A 480 -43.07 37.07 9.22
N SER A 481 -43.89 36.43 8.39
CA SER A 481 -45.34 36.30 8.59
C SER A 481 -45.97 35.34 7.56
N GLY A 482 -46.78 34.41 8.05
CA GLY A 482 -48.11 34.09 7.50
C GLY A 482 -48.28 33.41 6.14
N GLU A 483 -47.25 33.15 5.33
CA GLU A 483 -47.40 32.34 4.12
C GLU A 483 -46.36 31.22 4.11
N GLU A 484 -46.70 30.13 4.82
CA GLU A 484 -46.17 28.81 4.54
C GLU A 484 -46.77 28.36 3.19
N ALA A 485 -45.92 28.17 2.18
CA ALA A 485 -46.29 27.57 0.89
C ALA A 485 -45.77 26.15 0.80
#